data_AF-S2SHF1-F1
#
_entry.id   AF-S2SHF1-F1
#
_cell.length_a   1.000
_cell.length_b   1.000
_cell.length_c   1.000
_cell.angle_alpha   90.00
_cell.angle_beta   90.00
_cell.angle_gamma   90.00
#
_symmetry.space_group_name_H-M   'P 1'
#
loop_
_entity.id
_entity.type
_entity.pdbx_description
1 polymer ?
#
loop_
_entity_poly.entity_id
_entity_poly.type
_entity_poly.pdbx_seq_one_letter_code
_entity_poly.pdbx_strand_id
1 'polypeptide(L)'
;QDLKMLMNWANQTVVLNFQTAQSDALLEQAASLLGLQLPPVYQANPARMTSFKVWLTAQRIPFQSHSLTYEIEEQTTLSDLLPDLATPIGLKTAASLAKTITGHENTHIQVTDRLTYTYTQLVWHV
;
A
#
# COMPACT_ATOMS: atom_id res chain seq x y z
N GLN A 1 33.78 31.55 1.03
CA GLN A 1 32.73 30.80 1.76
C GLN A 1 31.57 30.43 0.83
N ASP A 2 31.21 31.33 -0.09
CA ASP A 2 30.04 31.18 -0.98
C ASP A 2 30.13 29.99 -1.95
N LEU A 3 31.31 29.66 -2.49
CA LEU A 3 31.46 28.49 -3.38
C LEU A 3 31.12 27.16 -2.67
N LYS A 4 31.48 27.02 -1.39
CA LYS A 4 31.15 25.84 -0.58
C LYS A 4 29.64 25.78 -0.30
N MET A 5 29.00 26.93 -0.12
CA MET A 5 27.56 27.04 0.08
C MET A 5 26.79 26.71 -1.22
N LEU A 6 27.26 27.21 -2.37
CA LEU A 6 26.72 26.90 -3.69
C LEU A 6 26.86 25.41 -4.04
N MET A 7 28.01 24.79 -3.74
CA MET A 7 28.18 23.34 -3.90
C MET A 7 27.28 22.54 -2.94
N ASN A 8 27.02 23.04 -1.73
CA ASN A 8 26.08 22.42 -0.80
C ASN A 8 24.63 22.51 -1.28
N TRP A 9 24.24 23.61 -1.94
CA TRP A 9 22.92 23.75 -2.55
C TRP A 9 22.76 22.85 -3.77
N ALA A 10 23.76 22.79 -4.65
CA ALA A 10 23.75 21.92 -5.83
C ALA A 10 23.66 20.41 -5.53
N ASN A 11 23.96 20.00 -4.29
CA ASN A 11 23.88 18.61 -3.84
C ASN A 11 22.56 18.26 -3.14
N GLN A 12 21.61 19.20 -3.03
CA GLN A 12 20.33 18.92 -2.37
C GLN A 12 19.41 18.17 -3.33
N THR A 13 19.12 16.92 -2.99
CA THR A 13 18.10 16.11 -3.66
C THR A 13 16.86 16.07 -2.78
N VAL A 14 15.71 16.42 -3.35
CA VAL A 14 14.42 16.17 -2.71
C VAL A 14 13.85 14.87 -3.27
N VAL A 15 13.40 13.99 -2.37
CA VAL A 15 12.67 12.77 -2.70
C VAL A 15 11.32 12.82 -2.01
N LEU A 16 10.24 12.85 -2.80
CA LEU A 16 8.90 12.64 -2.30
C LEU A 16 8.47 11.21 -2.58
N ASN A 17 8.18 10.44 -1.53
CA ASN A 17 7.78 9.04 -1.61
C ASN A 17 6.27 8.92 -1.39
N PHE A 18 5.52 8.51 -2.41
CA PHE A 18 4.07 8.35 -2.34
C PHE A 18 3.70 6.88 -2.39
N GLN A 19 2.97 6.37 -1.40
CA GLN A 19 2.31 5.08 -1.56
C GLN A 19 1.17 5.24 -2.56
N THR A 20 1.26 4.56 -3.69
CA THR A 20 0.31 4.68 -4.81
C THR A 20 -0.58 3.47 -4.97
N ALA A 21 -0.16 2.31 -4.47
CA ALA A 21 -1.01 1.13 -4.35
C ALA A 21 -0.62 0.31 -3.12
N GLN A 22 -1.58 -0.45 -2.61
CA GLN A 22 -1.38 -1.51 -1.64
C GLN A 22 -2.37 -2.63 -1.97
N SER A 23 -1.90 -3.86 -1.85
CA SER A 23 -2.68 -5.08 -1.99
C SER A 23 -2.41 -5.97 -0.79
N ASP A 24 -3.48 -6.60 -0.28
CA ASP A 24 -3.46 -7.58 0.80
C ASP A 24 -4.07 -8.85 0.24
N ALA A 25 -3.24 -9.86 0.02
CA ALA A 25 -3.63 -11.04 -0.74
C ALA A 25 -4.71 -11.84 -0.01
N LEU A 26 -4.61 -11.97 1.31
CA LEU A 26 -5.57 -12.70 2.11
C LEU A 26 -6.91 -11.95 2.20
N LEU A 27 -6.89 -10.63 2.31
CA LEU A 27 -8.09 -9.79 2.34
C LEU A 27 -8.81 -9.78 0.99
N GLU A 28 -8.05 -9.69 -0.10
CA GLU A 28 -8.59 -9.81 -1.46
C GLU A 28 -9.19 -11.20 -1.71
N GLN A 29 -8.50 -12.26 -1.27
CA GLN A 29 -9.02 -13.63 -1.37
C GLN A 29 -10.30 -13.79 -0.55
N ALA A 30 -10.33 -13.30 0.68
CA ALA A 30 -11.50 -13.36 1.55
C ALA A 30 -12.70 -12.61 0.96
N ALA A 31 -12.48 -11.38 0.46
CA ALA A 31 -13.52 -10.59 -0.18
C ALA A 31 -14.05 -11.28 -1.44
N SER A 32 -13.16 -11.84 -2.27
CA SER A 32 -13.54 -12.59 -3.48
C SER A 32 -14.43 -13.80 -3.16
N LEU A 33 -14.06 -14.59 -2.15
CA LEU A 33 -14.85 -15.75 -1.69
C LEU A 33 -16.24 -15.36 -1.15
N LEU A 34 -16.35 -14.14 -0.61
CA LEU A 34 -17.60 -13.60 -0.07
C LEU A 34 -18.39 -12.78 -1.11
N GLY A 35 -17.86 -12.57 -2.32
CA GLY A 35 -18.45 -11.70 -3.34
C GLY A 35 -18.51 -10.22 -2.92
N LEU A 36 -17.58 -9.78 -2.07
CA LEU A 36 -17.49 -8.42 -1.55
C LEU A 36 -16.54 -7.57 -2.38
N GLN A 37 -16.80 -6.27 -2.42
CA GLN A 37 -15.84 -5.28 -2.91
C GLN A 37 -15.10 -4.69 -1.71
N LEU A 38 -13.78 -4.71 -1.75
CA LEU A 38 -12.96 -4.07 -0.73
C LEU A 38 -13.06 -2.54 -0.82
N PRO A 39 -13.07 -1.85 0.33
CA PRO A 39 -12.92 -0.40 0.32
C PRO A 39 -11.53 -0.02 -0.25
N PRO A 40 -11.41 1.18 -0.84
CA PRO A 40 -10.11 1.68 -1.29
C PRO A 40 -9.17 1.84 -0.08
N VAL A 41 -7.90 1.47 -0.27
CA VAL A 41 -6.87 1.63 0.77
C VAL A 41 -6.52 3.11 0.94
N TYR A 42 -6.95 3.72 2.04
CA TYR A 42 -6.77 5.16 2.31
C TYR A 42 -5.31 5.64 2.30
N GLN A 43 -4.37 4.76 2.67
CA GLN A 43 -2.94 5.06 2.69
C GLN A 43 -2.35 5.16 1.27
N ALA A 44 -2.90 4.41 0.32
CA ALA A 44 -2.50 4.42 -1.08
C ALA A 44 -3.27 5.51 -1.84
N ASN A 45 -2.61 6.64 -2.12
CA ASN A 45 -3.26 7.78 -2.75
C ASN A 45 -2.50 8.24 -4.01
N PRO A 46 -2.77 7.62 -5.18
CA PRO A 46 -2.12 8.02 -6.43
C PRO A 46 -2.50 9.44 -6.87
N ALA A 47 -3.65 9.97 -6.45
CA ALA A 47 -4.06 11.32 -6.80
C ALA A 47 -3.15 12.40 -6.17
N ARG A 48 -2.60 12.15 -4.97
CA ARG A 48 -1.60 13.04 -4.36
C ARG A 48 -0.34 13.12 -5.22
N MET A 49 0.18 11.97 -5.68
CA MET A 49 1.33 11.91 -6.58
C MET A 49 1.06 12.68 -7.88
N THR A 50 -0.11 12.50 -8.49
CA THR A 50 -0.51 13.24 -9.70
C THR A 50 -0.54 14.75 -9.46
N SER A 51 -1.10 15.19 -8.32
CA SER A 51 -1.17 16.61 -7.96
C SER A 51 0.23 17.23 -7.82
N PHE A 52 1.18 16.51 -7.22
CA PHE A 52 2.57 16.97 -7.11
C PHE A 52 3.30 17.02 -8.45
N LYS A 53 3.09 16.04 -9.34
CA LYS A 53 3.64 16.10 -10.71
C LYS A 53 3.17 17.35 -11.45
N VAL A 54 1.86 17.65 -11.38
CA VAL A 54 1.28 18.86 -11.98
C VAL A 54 1.93 20.12 -11.42
N TRP A 55 2.12 20.20 -10.10
CA TRP A 55 2.79 21.34 -9.47
C TRP A 55 4.25 21.49 -9.92
N LEU A 56 5.05 20.42 -9.90
CA LEU A 56 6.45 20.44 -10.35
C LEU A 56 6.56 20.90 -11.81
N THR A 57 5.70 20.39 -12.69
CA THR A 57 5.63 20.81 -14.09
C THR A 57 5.25 22.28 -14.23
N ALA A 58 4.26 22.77 -13.47
CA ALA A 58 3.85 24.18 -13.49
C ALA A 58 4.98 25.12 -13.04
N GLN A 59 5.80 24.68 -12.08
CA GLN A 59 6.99 25.41 -11.63
C GLN A 59 8.22 25.23 -12.53
N ARG A 60 8.11 24.43 -13.61
CA ARG A 60 9.21 24.06 -14.51
C ARG A 60 10.41 23.43 -13.78
N ILE A 61 10.15 22.73 -12.67
CA ILE A 61 11.17 21.98 -11.94
C ILE A 61 11.36 20.64 -12.66
N PRO A 62 12.54 20.33 -13.22
CA PRO A 62 12.79 19.04 -13.81
C PRO A 62 12.85 17.96 -12.71
N PHE A 63 12.12 16.86 -12.90
CA PHE A 63 12.08 15.77 -11.94
C PHE A 63 12.12 14.41 -12.65
N GLN A 64 12.55 13.40 -11.90
CA GLN A 64 12.45 11.99 -12.29
C GLN A 64 11.35 11.31 -11.48
N SER A 65 10.72 10.31 -12.07
CA SER A 65 9.70 9.48 -11.41
C SER A 65 10.20 8.05 -11.41
N HIS A 66 10.30 7.44 -10.24
CA HIS A 66 10.69 6.04 -10.06
C HIS A 66 9.58 5.28 -9.35
N SER A 67 9.38 4.02 -9.71
CA SER A 67 8.44 3.13 -9.01
C SER A 67 9.21 2.11 -8.21
N LEU A 68 8.81 1.92 -6.95
CA LEU A 68 9.35 0.90 -6.06
C LEU A 68 8.20 0.00 -5.64
N THR A 69 8.38 -1.30 -5.81
CA THR A 69 7.45 -2.31 -5.27
C THR A 69 8.21 -3.18 -4.30
N TYR A 70 7.63 -3.43 -3.13
CA TYR A 70 8.15 -4.43 -2.21
C TYR A 70 7.01 -5.19 -1.55
N GLU A 71 7.37 -6.36 -1.04
CA GLU A 71 6.45 -7.37 -0.51
C GLU A 71 6.84 -7.66 0.94
N ILE A 72 5.84 -7.82 1.79
CA ILE A 72 6.01 -8.26 3.17
C ILE A 72 5.18 -9.53 3.34
N GLU A 73 5.78 -10.55 3.93
CA GLU A 73 5.05 -11.71 4.43
C GLU A 73 4.86 -11.57 5.94
N GLU A 74 3.65 -11.79 6.41
CA GLU A 74 3.32 -11.77 7.84
C GLU A 74 2.47 -12.98 8.23
N GLN A 75 2.51 -13.32 9.52
CA GLN A 75 1.61 -14.32 10.09
C GLN A 75 0.43 -13.58 10.71
N THR A 76 -0.76 -13.84 10.19
CA THR A 76 -2.02 -13.24 10.65
C THR A 76 -3.08 -14.31 10.87
N THR A 77 -4.26 -13.92 11.33
CA THR A 77 -5.41 -14.81 11.45
C THR A 77 -6.59 -14.23 10.70
N LEU A 78 -7.53 -15.08 10.26
CA LEU A 78 -8.75 -14.57 9.65
C LEU A 78 -9.54 -13.71 10.64
N SER A 79 -9.53 -14.03 11.94
CA SER A 79 -10.20 -13.18 12.93
C SER A 79 -9.66 -11.74 12.96
N ASP A 80 -8.37 -11.53 12.73
CA ASP A 80 -7.76 -10.19 12.72
C ASP A 80 -8.16 -9.42 11.45
N LEU A 81 -8.42 -10.13 10.36
CA LEU A 81 -8.67 -9.58 9.03
C LEU A 81 -10.17 -9.34 8.73
N LEU A 82 -11.07 -10.09 9.39
CA LEU A 82 -12.53 -9.92 9.22
C LEU A 82 -13.04 -8.47 9.40
N PRO A 83 -12.53 -7.66 10.35
CA PRO A 83 -12.92 -6.26 10.48
C PRO A 83 -12.65 -5.41 9.24
N ASP A 84 -11.62 -5.75 8.45
CA ASP A 84 -11.17 -4.96 7.29
C ASP A 84 -12.00 -5.22 6.02
N LEU A 85 -12.87 -6.23 6.04
CA LEU A 85 -13.86 -6.50 4.97
C LEU A 85 -14.99 -5.45 4.92
N ALA A 86 -15.01 -4.48 5.85
CA ALA A 86 -16.00 -3.41 5.96
C ALA A 86 -17.48 -3.86 6.01
N THR A 87 -17.72 -5.16 6.24
CA THR A 87 -19.05 -5.78 6.30
C THR A 87 -19.09 -6.74 7.50
N PRO A 88 -20.14 -6.70 8.34
CA PRO A 88 -20.27 -7.66 9.44
C PRO A 88 -20.36 -9.10 8.91
N ILE A 89 -19.41 -9.96 9.31
CA ILE A 89 -19.38 -11.37 8.95
C ILE A 89 -19.87 -12.21 10.12
N GLY A 90 -20.91 -13.02 9.89
CA GLY A 90 -21.43 -13.94 10.91
C GLY A 90 -20.49 -15.11 11.19
N LEU A 91 -20.55 -15.67 12.41
CA LEU A 91 -19.67 -16.76 12.87
C LEU A 91 -19.62 -17.97 11.92
N LYS A 92 -20.78 -18.40 11.38
CA LYS A 92 -20.82 -19.54 10.44
C LYS A 92 -20.11 -19.24 9.13
N THR A 93 -20.26 -18.02 8.61
CA THR A 93 -19.59 -17.57 7.39
C THR A 93 -18.09 -17.45 7.62
N ALA A 94 -17.67 -16.90 8.76
CA ALA A 94 -16.27 -16.80 9.16
C ALA A 94 -15.61 -18.19 9.29
N ALA A 95 -16.29 -19.15 9.92
CA ALA A 95 -15.80 -20.52 10.03
C ALA A 95 -15.70 -21.23 8.67
N SER A 96 -16.69 -21.02 7.78
CA SER A 96 -16.64 -21.55 6.42
C SER A 96 -15.48 -20.95 5.62
N LEU A 97 -15.27 -19.63 5.73
CA LEU A 97 -14.17 -18.94 5.10
C LEU A 97 -12.82 -19.49 5.60
N ALA A 98 -12.68 -19.66 6.92
CA ALA A 98 -11.50 -20.27 7.52
C ALA A 98 -11.24 -21.67 7.00
N LYS A 99 -12.29 -22.48 6.86
CA LYS A 99 -12.16 -23.84 6.30
C LYS A 99 -11.68 -23.82 4.85
N THR A 100 -12.18 -22.89 4.05
CA THR A 100 -11.77 -22.76 2.64
C THR A 100 -10.32 -22.32 2.50
N ILE A 101 -9.85 -21.40 3.34
CA ILE A 101 -8.49 -20.83 3.25
C ILE A 101 -7.45 -21.73 3.94
N THR A 102 -7.78 -22.27 5.11
CA THR A 102 -6.82 -22.97 5.99
C THR A 102 -7.02 -24.48 6.09
N GLY A 103 -8.17 -24.98 5.61
CA GLY A 103 -8.61 -26.36 5.85
C GLY A 103 -9.32 -26.56 7.20
N HIS A 104 -9.38 -25.54 8.06
CA HIS A 104 -9.94 -25.61 9.41
C HIS A 104 -10.98 -24.52 9.67
N GLU A 105 -12.01 -24.84 10.46
CA GLU A 105 -13.08 -23.89 10.80
C GLU A 105 -12.66 -22.84 11.86
N ASN A 106 -11.48 -23.00 12.47
CA ASN A 106 -10.97 -22.08 13.48
C ASN A 106 -10.35 -20.83 12.82
N THR A 107 -10.98 -19.67 13.03
CA THR A 107 -10.54 -18.37 12.48
C THR A 107 -9.25 -17.83 13.09
N HIS A 108 -8.78 -18.43 14.19
CA HIS A 108 -7.56 -18.03 14.90
C HIS A 108 -6.31 -18.82 14.46
N ILE A 109 -6.42 -19.71 13.48
CA ILE A 109 -5.25 -20.37 12.91
C ILE A 109 -4.41 -19.35 12.15
N GLN A 110 -3.11 -19.37 12.42
CA GLN A 110 -2.17 -18.52 11.70
C GLN A 110 -2.06 -18.94 10.25
N VAL A 111 -2.08 -17.94 9.38
CA VAL A 111 -1.85 -18.07 7.95
C VAL A 111 -0.81 -17.04 7.53
N THR A 112 0.01 -17.42 6.55
CA THR A 112 0.87 -16.45 5.87
C THR A 112 0.01 -15.56 4.99
N ASP A 113 0.02 -14.26 5.26
CA ASP A 113 -0.46 -13.25 4.34
C ASP A 113 0.72 -12.57 3.64
N ARG A 114 0.46 -12.04 2.44
CA ARG A 114 1.41 -11.34 1.61
C ARG A 114 0.86 -9.96 1.26
N LEU A 115 1.46 -8.94 1.85
CA LEU A 115 1.17 -7.54 1.59
C LEU A 115 2.11 -7.02 0.50
N THR A 116 1.55 -6.38 -0.53
CA THR A 116 2.30 -5.76 -1.62
C THR A 116 2.11 -4.26 -1.59
N TYR A 117 3.20 -3.50 -1.49
CA TYR A 117 3.16 -2.05 -1.51
C TYR A 117 3.84 -1.52 -2.76
N THR A 118 3.19 -0.55 -3.42
CA THR A 118 3.81 0.20 -4.53
C THR A 118 3.93 1.66 -4.13
N TYR A 119 5.15 2.17 -4.28
CA TYR A 119 5.49 3.56 -4.08
C TYR A 119 5.93 4.20 -5.39
N THR A 120 5.54 5.44 -5.60
CA THR A 120 6.11 6.30 -6.63
C THR A 120 6.93 7.40 -5.98
N GLN A 121 8.20 7.47 -6.37
CA GLN A 121 9.15 8.47 -5.91
C GLN A 121 9.29 9.57 -6.96
N LEU A 122 9.17 10.82 -6.52
CA LEU A 122 9.51 11.99 -7.33
C LEU A 122 10.82 12.57 -6.81
N VAL A 123 11.81 12.69 -7.70
CA VAL A 123 13.19 13.08 -7.35
C VAL A 123 13.61 14.28 -8.17
N TRP A 124 14.11 15.32 -7.52
CA TRP A 124 14.71 16.48 -8.21
C TRP A 124 15.84 17.10 -7.39
N HIS A 125 16.65 17.91 -8.05
CA HIS A 125 17.68 18.73 -7.42
C HIS A 125 17.16 20.15 -7.19
N VAL A 126 17.55 20.75 -6.07
CA VAL A 126 17.20 22.13 -5.69
C VAL A 126 18.29 23.09 -6.16
#